data_AF-T1YZN8-F1
#
_entry.id   AF-T1YZN8-F1
#
_cell.length_a   1.000
_cell.length_b   1.000
_cell.length_c   1.000
_cell.angle_alpha   90.00
_cell.angle_beta   90.00
_cell.angle_gamma   90.00
#
_symmetry.space_group_name_H-M   'P 1'
#
loop_
_entity.id
_entity.type
_entity.pdbx_description
1 polymer ?
#
loop_
_entity_poly.entity_id
_entity_poly.type
_entity_poly.pdbx_seq_one_letter_code
_entity_poly.pdbx_strand_id
1 'polypeptide(L)' 'SSVHDFTVKDAKGNDVDLSQYKGKVLVIVNVASQCGLTNSNYTELS' A
#
# COMPACT_ATOMS: atom_id res chain seq x y z
N SER A 1 -15.50 -11.78 -1.09
CA SER A 1 -14.22 -11.34 -0.52
C SER A 1 -13.67 -10.22 -1.38
N SER A 2 -13.46 -9.04 -0.80
CA SER A 2 -12.90 -7.84 -1.44
C SER A 2 -11.72 -7.31 -0.63
N VAL A 3 -10.84 -6.51 -1.23
CA VAL A 3 -9.79 -5.78 -0.50
C VAL A 3 -10.37 -4.84 0.57
N HIS A 4 -11.61 -4.39 0.40
CA HIS A 4 -12.31 -3.52 1.33
C HIS A 4 -12.78 -4.21 2.62
N ASP A 5 -12.61 -5.53 2.74
CA ASP A 5 -12.99 -6.30 3.93
C ASP A 5 -11.86 -6.36 4.97
N PHE A 6 -10.68 -5.80 4.64
CA PHE A 6 -9.49 -5.89 5.49
C PHE A 6 -9.22 -4.59 6.25
N THR A 7 -8.80 -4.75 7.50
CA THR A 7 -8.12 -3.71 8.27
C THR A 7 -6.63 -4.06 8.35
N VAL A 8 -5.77 -3.09 8.06
CA VAL A 8 -4.30 -3.26 8.04
C VAL A 8 -3.63 -2.19 8.90
N LYS A 9 -2.35 -2.37 9.23
CA LYS A 9 -1.58 -1.35 9.93
C LYS A 9 -0.86 -0.43 8.96
N ASP A 10 -0.92 0.87 9.21
CA ASP A 10 -0.07 1.84 8.53
C ASP A 10 1.40 1.77 9.02
N ALA A 11 2.28 2.53 8.38
CA ALA A 11 3.70 2.59 8.74
C ALA A 11 3.98 3.14 10.15
N LYS A 12 2.99 3.76 10.80
CA LYS A 12 3.05 4.25 12.19
C LYS A 12 2.40 3.25 13.18
N GLY A 13 1.84 2.14 12.70
CA GLY A 13 1.21 1.10 13.49
C GLY A 13 -0.27 1.31 13.80
N ASN A 14 -0.91 2.34 13.23
CA ASN A 14 -2.34 2.60 13.41
C ASN A 14 -3.16 1.67 12.51
N ASP A 15 -4.34 1.27 12.98
CA ASP A 15 -5.26 0.49 12.18
C ASP A 15 -5.94 1.36 11.12
N VAL A 16 -5.99 0.86 9.89
CA VAL A 16 -6.57 1.48 8.70
C VAL A 16 -7.54 0.50 8.06
N ASP A 17 -8.82 0.85 8.07
CA ASP A 17 -9.85 0.10 7.35
C ASP A 17 -9.76 0.42 5.84
N LEU A 18 -9.50 -0.59 5.01
CA LEU A 18 -9.38 -0.42 3.56
C LEU A 18 -10.74 -0.16 2.88
N SER A 19 -11.86 -0.28 3.60
CA SER A 19 -13.18 0.11 3.11
C SER A 19 -13.27 1.60 2.75
N GLN A 20 -12.46 2.45 3.37
CA GLN A 20 -12.42 3.90 3.12
C GLN A 20 -12.01 4.27 1.68
N TYR A 21 -11.38 3.34 0.95
CA TYR A 21 -10.93 3.55 -0.42
C TYR A 21 -11.91 3.03 -1.48
N LYS A 22 -13.11 2.61 -1.07
CA LYS A 22 -14.13 2.13 -2.01
C LYS A 22 -14.47 3.20 -3.05
N GLY A 23 -14.59 2.77 -4.31
CA GLY A 23 -14.85 3.66 -5.45
C GLY A 23 -13.61 4.37 -6.00
N LYS A 24 -12.41 4.09 -5.47
CA LYS A 24 -11.12 4.56 -6.00
C LYS A 24 -10.38 3.41 -6.68
N VAL A 25 -9.60 3.73 -7.71
CA VAL A 25 -8.60 2.80 -8.26
C VAL A 25 -7.47 2.67 -7.23
N LEU A 26 -7.06 1.43 -6.94
CA LEU A 26 -6.02 1.11 -5.96
C LEU A 26 -4.85 0.41 -6.63
N VAL A 27 -3.62 0.82 -6.27
CA VAL A 27 -2.39 0.12 -6.62
C VAL A 27 -1.74 -0.35 -5.32
N ILE A 28 -1.52 -1.65 -5.19
CA ILE A 28 -0.91 -2.27 -4.00
C ILE A 28 0.47 -2.79 -4.40
N VAL A 29 1.51 -2.29 -3.74
CA VAL A 29 2.90 -2.61 -4.06
C VAL A 29 3.60 -3.09 -2.80
N ASN A 30 4.26 -4.24 -2.87
CA ASN A 30 5.21 -4.67 -1.86
C ASN A 30 6.57 -4.00 -2.13
N VAL A 31 7.10 -3.28 -1.15
CA VAL A 31 8.39 -2.58 -1.26
C VAL A 31 9.44 -3.19 -0.33
N ALA A 32 10.70 -3.03 -0.70
CA ALA A 32 11.87 -3.41 0.11
C ALA A 32 12.91 -2.28 0.03
N SER A 33 13.54 -1.95 1.16
CA SER A 33 14.50 -0.82 1.26
C SER A 33 15.92 -1.16 0.81
N GLN A 34 16.32 -2.43 0.87
CA GLN A 34 17.66 -2.90 0.50
C GLN A 34 17.59 -3.82 -0.72
N CYS A 35 17.02 -3.31 -1.82
CA CYS A 35 16.95 -4.00 -3.10
C CYS A 35 17.61 -3.16 -4.19
N GLY A 36 18.24 -3.80 -5.18
CA GLY A 36 18.80 -3.09 -6.33
C GLY A 36 17.77 -2.28 -7.13
N LEU A 37 16.49 -2.59 -6.98
CA LEU A 37 15.37 -1.92 -7.66
C LEU A 37 14.66 -0.86 -6.80
N THR A 38 15.10 -0.64 -5.54
CA THR A 38 14.41 0.25 -4.60
C THR A 38 14.26 1.67 -5.18
N ASN A 39 15.34 2.27 -5.69
CA ASN A 39 15.30 3.65 -6.18
C ASN A 39 14.37 3.81 -7.40
N SER A 40 14.43 2.89 -8.36
CA SER A 40 13.56 2.94 -9.54
C SER A 40 12.08 2.80 -9.17
N ASN A 41 11.76 1.82 -8.31
CA ASN A 41 10.39 1.58 -7.88
C ASN A 41 9.80 2.78 -7.12
N TYR A 42 10.57 3.42 -6.24
CA TYR A 42 10.07 4.62 -5.53
C TYR A 42 9.92 5.83 -6.46
N THR A 43 10.79 5.99 -7.47
CA THR A 43 10.76 7.14 -8.40
C THR A 43 9.59 7.06 -9.38
N GLU A 44 9.19 5.86 -9.81
CA GLU A 44 8.05 5.69 -10.73
C GLU A 44 6.68 5.82 -10.02
N LEU A 45 6.66 5.72 -8.70
CA LEU A 45 5.45 5.84 -7.87
C LEU A 45 5.22 7.25 -7.31
N SER A 46 6.19 8.16 -7.48
CA SER A 46 6.12 9.57 -7.05
C SER A 46 5.57 10.48 -8.14
#